data_AF-A0A940UXU5-F1
#
_entry.id   AF-A0A940UXU5-F1
#
_cell.length_a   1.000
_cell.length_b   1.000
_cell.length_c   1.000
_cell.angle_alpha   90.00
_cell.angle_beta   90.00
_cell.angle_gamma   90.00
#
_symmetry.space_group_name_H-M   'P 1'
#
loop_
_entity.id
_entity.type
_entity.pdbx_description
1 polymer ?
#
loop_
_entity_poly.entity_id
_entity_poly.type
_entity_poly.pdbx_seq_one_letter_code
_entity_poly.pdbx_strand_id
1 'polypeptide(L)'
;MDKIGEAFVPMITLLIAQITAVDLGYLRIRGKKLCLVLVLELLLQVIFNVTILLMFGLQVYVKWYVITMDLPAILLFFFISGYRDQRAWYTILCTIFVSFAISFLAIWVINIFSGSYILYNVTRVLLFIPTFIIIHFKIRRKYQMLQRELSKGWGIYGILPMIHIAAMYYQFNRYGISIKNFGTLLYGSIIILAMLTVFLIFVYIFNQLHDKYLLQEQQRILAIQNKMQKEMFELQYEVAEKTNRRWHDFRFQSNHLIELLEMGGTQAALEYLNEHQKSDEGSKIVTM
;
A
#
# COMPACT_ATOMS: atom_id res chain seq x y z
N MET A 1 13.42 16.13 -41.60
CA MET A 1 12.40 15.57 -40.68
C MET A 1 12.71 14.11 -40.51
N ASP A 2 13.06 13.72 -39.29
CA ASP A 2 13.66 12.43 -38.99
C ASP A 2 12.55 11.38 -38.77
N LYS A 3 11.87 10.98 -39.85
CA LYS A 3 10.68 10.10 -39.83
C LYS A 3 10.93 8.79 -39.07
N ILE A 4 12.17 8.32 -39.08
CA ILE A 4 12.61 7.11 -38.36
C ILE A 4 12.52 7.35 -36.85
N GLY A 5 13.03 8.47 -36.34
CA GLY A 5 12.95 8.81 -34.91
C GLY A 5 11.52 9.02 -34.41
N GLU A 6 10.64 9.59 -35.25
CA GLU A 6 9.22 9.77 -34.93
C GLU A 6 8.48 8.44 -34.80
N ALA A 7 8.80 7.44 -35.64
CA ALA A 7 8.19 6.12 -35.58
C ALA A 7 8.54 5.32 -34.31
N PHE A 8 9.68 5.60 -33.68
CA PHE A 8 10.08 4.94 -32.43
C PHE A 8 9.40 5.49 -31.17
N VAL A 9 8.83 6.70 -31.24
CA VAL A 9 8.13 7.34 -30.11
C VAL A 9 7.02 6.44 -29.54
N PRO A 10 6.03 5.94 -30.33
CA PRO A 10 4.98 5.05 -29.84
C PRO A 10 5.54 3.79 -29.18
N MET A 11 6.53 3.16 -29.81
CA MET A 11 7.13 1.92 -29.33
C MET A 11 7.77 2.09 -27.94
N ILE A 12 8.57 3.14 -27.76
CA ILE A 12 9.26 3.40 -26.50
C ILE A 12 8.27 3.78 -25.40
N THR A 13 7.22 4.54 -25.72
CA THR A 13 6.19 4.86 -24.70
C THR A 13 5.48 3.61 -24.21
N LEU A 14 5.10 2.73 -25.13
CA LEU A 14 4.45 1.48 -24.78
C LEU A 14 5.33 0.58 -23.93
N LEU A 15 6.61 0.44 -24.28
CA LEU A 15 7.54 -0.36 -23.49
C LEU A 15 7.69 0.17 -22.06
N ILE A 16 7.85 1.49 -21.90
CA ILE A 16 7.95 2.12 -20.57
C ILE A 16 6.69 1.86 -19.76
N ALA A 17 5.51 2.04 -20.37
CA ALA A 17 4.23 1.82 -19.72
C ALA A 17 4.01 0.34 -19.36
N GLN A 18 4.23 -0.59 -20.29
CA GLN A 18 4.07 -2.03 -20.04
C GLN A 18 5.00 -2.52 -18.92
N ILE A 19 6.28 -2.13 -18.93
CA ILE A 19 7.25 -2.55 -17.90
C ILE A 19 6.83 -2.04 -16.51
N THR A 20 6.44 -0.77 -16.41
CA THR A 20 5.99 -0.20 -15.12
C THR A 20 4.66 -0.77 -14.65
N ALA A 21 3.72 -1.00 -15.57
CA ALA A 21 2.44 -1.64 -15.25
C ALA A 21 2.64 -3.07 -14.73
N VAL A 22 3.53 -3.84 -15.35
CA VAL A 22 3.88 -5.20 -14.94
C VAL A 22 4.59 -5.23 -13.57
N ASP A 23 5.44 -4.25 -13.28
CA ASP A 23 6.16 -4.20 -12.00
C ASP A 23 5.25 -3.82 -10.81
N LEU A 24 4.38 -2.82 -11.01
CA LEU A 24 3.45 -2.32 -9.99
C LEU A 24 2.22 -3.23 -9.83
N GLY A 25 1.73 -3.81 -10.94
CA GLY A 25 0.50 -4.58 -10.98
C GLY A 25 0.61 -5.98 -10.38
N TYR A 26 -0.49 -6.45 -9.78
CA TYR A 26 -0.65 -7.86 -9.46
C TYR A 26 -1.22 -8.60 -10.68
N LEU A 27 -0.40 -9.43 -11.33
CA LEU A 27 -0.76 -10.07 -12.61
C LEU A 27 -1.30 -11.50 -12.41
N ARG A 28 -2.39 -11.81 -13.12
CA ARG A 28 -2.99 -13.16 -13.17
C ARG A 28 -2.18 -14.10 -14.04
N ILE A 29 -1.76 -13.62 -15.20
CA ILE A 29 -1.00 -14.38 -16.18
C ILE A 29 0.48 -14.15 -15.89
N ARG A 30 1.25 -15.24 -15.74
CA ARG A 30 2.70 -15.19 -15.47
C ARG A 30 3.47 -16.01 -16.50
N GLY A 31 4.75 -15.66 -16.68
CA GLY A 31 5.68 -16.39 -17.53
C GLY A 31 5.49 -16.14 -19.04
N LYS A 32 5.73 -17.17 -19.85
CA LYS A 32 5.80 -17.06 -21.33
C LYS A 32 4.53 -16.51 -21.97
N LYS A 33 3.35 -16.82 -21.40
CA LYS A 33 2.05 -16.35 -21.90
C LYS A 33 1.88 -14.83 -21.73
N LEU A 34 2.36 -14.28 -20.61
CA LEU A 34 2.34 -12.83 -20.36
C LEU A 34 3.22 -12.10 -21.39
N CYS A 35 4.44 -12.61 -21.59
CA CYS A 35 5.37 -12.04 -22.56
C CYS A 35 4.79 -12.05 -23.98
N LEU A 36 4.16 -13.16 -24.39
CA LEU A 36 3.51 -13.29 -25.69
C LEU A 36 2.39 -12.25 -25.87
N VAL A 37 1.52 -12.08 -24.86
CA VAL A 37 0.42 -11.10 -24.91
C VAL A 37 0.95 -9.66 -25.01
N LEU A 38 1.97 -9.31 -24.23
CA LEU A 38 2.57 -7.96 -24.25
C LEU A 38 3.29 -7.67 -25.57
N VAL A 39 3.99 -8.66 -26.14
CA VAL A 39 4.65 -8.52 -27.43
C VAL A 39 3.62 -8.38 -28.56
N LEU A 40 2.56 -9.18 -28.55
CA LEU A 40 1.48 -9.06 -29.54
C LEU A 40 0.81 -7.68 -29.47
N GLU A 41 0.49 -7.20 -28.27
CA GLU A 41 -0.07 -5.86 -28.07
C GLU A 41 0.87 -4.80 -28.63
N LEU A 42 2.15 -4.85 -28.25
CA LEU A 42 3.16 -3.89 -28.69
C LEU A 42 3.23 -3.86 -30.22
N LEU A 43 3.30 -5.01 -30.88
CA LEU A 43 3.36 -5.09 -32.34
C LEU A 43 2.10 -4.51 -32.99
N LEU A 44 0.91 -4.89 -32.51
CA LEU A 44 -0.36 -4.40 -33.04
C LEU A 44 -0.49 -2.88 -32.88
N GLN A 45 -0.19 -2.35 -31.70
CA GLN A 45 -0.29 -0.91 -31.45
C GLN A 45 0.78 -0.12 -32.17
N VAL A 46 2.01 -0.61 -32.28
CA VAL A 46 3.07 0.07 -33.04
C VAL A 46 2.69 0.15 -34.51
N ILE A 47 2.26 -0.95 -35.12
CA ILE A 47 1.81 -0.96 -36.53
C ILE A 47 0.67 0.05 -36.71
N PHE A 48 -0.37 -0.03 -35.88
CA PHE A 48 -1.52 0.85 -35.99
C PHE A 48 -1.17 2.34 -35.82
N ASN A 49 -0.38 2.68 -34.79
CA ASN A 49 0.00 4.06 -34.50
C ASN A 49 0.99 4.63 -35.53
N VAL A 50 1.93 3.83 -36.04
CA VAL A 50 2.84 4.25 -37.11
C VAL A 50 2.06 4.47 -38.42
N THR A 51 1.10 3.61 -38.75
CA THR A 51 0.24 3.83 -39.93
C THR A 51 -0.54 5.15 -39.83
N ILE A 52 -1.13 5.44 -38.67
CA ILE A 52 -1.83 6.72 -38.45
C ILE A 52 -0.87 7.90 -38.59
N LEU A 53 0.32 7.81 -38.01
CA LEU A 53 1.34 8.85 -38.07
C LEU A 53 1.79 9.12 -39.53
N LEU A 54 2.00 8.07 -40.32
CA LEU A 54 2.45 8.19 -41.71
C LEU A 54 1.35 8.71 -42.66
N MET A 55 0.09 8.32 -42.44
CA MET A 55 -1.03 8.72 -43.31
C MET A 55 -1.59 10.11 -42.99
N PHE A 56 -1.71 10.46 -41.71
CA PHE A 56 -2.38 11.70 -41.27
C PHE A 56 -1.43 12.75 -40.68
N GLY A 57 -0.15 12.40 -40.52
CA GLY A 57 0.88 13.28 -39.98
C GLY A 57 0.83 13.45 -38.46
N LEU A 58 1.86 14.11 -37.93
CA LEU A 58 2.11 14.26 -36.50
C LEU A 58 0.97 14.99 -35.75
N GLN A 59 0.37 16.02 -36.36
CA GLN A 59 -0.67 16.82 -35.68
C GLN A 59 -1.95 16.03 -35.41
N VAL A 60 -2.37 15.18 -36.34
CA VAL A 60 -3.55 14.33 -36.18
C VAL A 60 -3.22 13.21 -35.20
N TYR A 61 -2.07 12.56 -35.35
CA TYR A 61 -1.60 11.52 -34.46
C TYR A 61 -1.62 11.95 -32.98
N VAL A 62 -1.07 13.12 -32.68
CA VAL A 62 -1.02 13.68 -31.32
C VAL A 62 -2.40 13.90 -30.69
N LYS A 63 -3.38 14.35 -31.49
CA LYS A 63 -4.75 14.57 -31.01
C LYS A 63 -5.42 13.27 -30.61
N TRP A 64 -5.16 12.20 -31.36
CA TRP A 64 -5.77 10.89 -31.14
C TRP A 64 -4.92 9.96 -30.26
N TYR A 65 -3.70 10.37 -29.89
CA TYR A 65 -2.73 9.57 -29.17
C TYR A 65 -3.31 8.88 -27.92
N VAL A 66 -4.03 9.62 -27.07
CA VAL A 66 -4.63 9.05 -25.85
C VAL A 66 -5.62 7.92 -26.17
N ILE A 67 -6.36 8.04 -27.27
CA ILE A 67 -7.35 7.04 -27.68
C ILE A 67 -6.67 5.85 -28.37
N THR A 68 -5.64 6.07 -29.18
CA THR A 68 -4.98 5.02 -29.96
C THR A 68 -3.89 4.27 -29.19
N MET A 69 -3.32 4.88 -28.14
CA MET A 69 -2.30 4.29 -27.28
C MET A 69 -2.82 3.91 -25.90
N ASP A 70 -3.36 4.87 -25.14
CA ASP A 70 -3.65 4.64 -23.73
C ASP A 70 -4.87 3.74 -23.55
N LEU A 71 -5.91 3.90 -24.38
CA LEU A 71 -7.15 3.12 -24.26
C LEU A 71 -6.94 1.61 -24.48
N PRO A 72 -6.26 1.13 -25.56
CA PRO A 72 -5.99 -0.29 -25.69
C PRO A 72 -5.08 -0.84 -24.58
N ALA A 73 -4.10 -0.06 -24.13
CA ALA A 73 -3.23 -0.42 -23.02
C ALA A 73 -4.01 -0.59 -21.69
N ILE A 74 -4.98 0.29 -21.44
CA ILE A 74 -5.90 0.17 -20.31
C ILE A 74 -6.72 -1.12 -20.42
N LEU A 75 -7.33 -1.39 -21.57
CA LEU A 75 -8.15 -2.58 -21.78
C LEU A 75 -7.35 -3.88 -21.57
N LEU A 76 -6.13 -3.94 -22.12
CA LEU A 76 -5.27 -5.10 -21.99
C LEU A 76 -4.78 -5.28 -20.54
N PHE A 77 -4.40 -4.20 -19.86
CA PHE A 77 -4.01 -4.27 -18.46
C PHE A 77 -5.18 -4.77 -17.59
N PHE A 78 -6.40 -4.36 -17.86
CA PHE A 78 -7.60 -4.89 -17.19
C PHE A 78 -7.80 -6.39 -17.43
N PHE A 79 -7.42 -6.90 -18.60
CA PHE A 79 -7.51 -8.32 -18.92
C PHE A 79 -6.43 -9.15 -18.21
N ILE A 80 -5.22 -8.62 -18.07
CA ILE A 80 -4.07 -9.32 -17.47
C ILE A 80 -4.04 -9.18 -15.94
N SER A 81 -4.55 -8.07 -15.41
CA SER A 81 -4.56 -7.79 -13.97
C SER A 81 -5.35 -8.85 -13.20
N GLY A 82 -4.79 -9.30 -12.07
CA GLY A 82 -5.45 -10.22 -11.15
C GLY A 82 -6.53 -9.55 -10.31
N TYR A 83 -6.43 -8.24 -10.08
CA TYR A 83 -7.50 -7.47 -9.46
C TYR A 83 -8.43 -6.93 -10.55
N ARG A 84 -9.72 -7.27 -10.49
CA ARG A 84 -10.77 -6.71 -11.36
C ARG A 84 -11.49 -5.50 -10.77
N ASP A 85 -10.94 -4.97 -9.69
CA ASP A 85 -11.50 -3.83 -8.98
C ASP A 85 -10.85 -2.51 -9.44
N GLN A 86 -11.31 -1.41 -8.84
CA GLN A 86 -10.76 -0.06 -8.99
C GLN A 86 -9.24 0.04 -8.73
N ARG A 87 -8.61 -0.97 -8.11
CA ARG A 87 -7.15 -1.09 -7.94
C ARG A 87 -6.40 -1.17 -9.26
N ALA A 88 -6.89 -1.97 -10.20
CA ALA A 88 -6.29 -2.10 -11.53
C ALA A 88 -6.41 -0.79 -12.31
N TRP A 89 -7.58 -0.14 -12.22
CA TRP A 89 -7.83 1.18 -12.79
C TRP A 89 -6.78 2.20 -12.32
N TYR A 90 -6.57 2.30 -11.01
CA TYR A 90 -5.59 3.24 -10.45
C TYR A 90 -4.15 2.91 -10.88
N THR A 91 -3.78 1.61 -10.88
CA THR A 91 -2.42 1.19 -11.24
C THR A 91 -2.07 1.61 -12.67
N ILE A 92 -2.93 1.33 -13.64
CA ILE A 92 -2.64 1.66 -15.04
C ILE A 92 -2.60 3.17 -15.27
N LEU A 93 -3.49 3.92 -14.61
CA LEU A 93 -3.49 5.38 -14.70
C LEU A 93 -2.22 6.01 -14.10
N CYS A 94 -1.74 5.48 -12.98
CA CYS A 94 -0.45 5.91 -12.41
C CYS A 94 0.72 5.59 -13.35
N THR A 95 0.70 4.43 -14.00
CA THR A 95 1.72 4.06 -14.99
C THR A 95 1.73 5.01 -16.19
N ILE A 96 0.55 5.35 -16.72
CA ILE A 96 0.40 6.33 -17.80
C ILE A 96 0.94 7.69 -17.34
N PHE A 97 0.58 8.14 -16.14
CA PHE A 97 1.10 9.39 -15.56
C PHE A 97 2.63 9.43 -15.48
N VAL A 98 3.28 8.37 -14.98
CA VAL A 98 4.75 8.27 -14.91
C VAL A 98 5.36 8.33 -16.31
N SER A 99 4.75 7.63 -17.27
CA SER A 99 5.20 7.62 -18.67
C SER A 99 5.12 9.00 -19.30
N PHE A 100 4.05 9.75 -19.04
CA PHE A 100 3.91 11.15 -19.48
C PHE A 100 4.92 12.07 -18.80
N ALA A 101 5.15 11.92 -17.49
CA ALA A 101 6.13 12.73 -16.76
C ALA A 101 7.56 12.57 -17.34
N ILE A 102 7.99 11.33 -17.60
CA ILE A 102 9.27 11.04 -18.26
C ILE A 102 9.32 11.68 -19.66
N SER A 103 8.24 11.52 -20.42
CA SER A 103 8.14 12.04 -21.78
C SER A 103 8.22 13.56 -21.81
N PHE A 104 7.64 14.25 -20.82
CA PHE A 104 7.67 15.71 -20.74
C PHE A 104 9.05 16.24 -20.35
N LEU A 105 9.71 15.60 -19.37
CA LEU A 105 11.10 15.94 -19.01
C LEU A 105 12.04 15.79 -20.20
N ALA A 106 11.86 14.74 -21.02
CA ALA A 106 12.66 14.56 -22.22
C ALA A 106 12.41 15.65 -23.29
N ILE A 107 11.19 16.19 -23.42
CA ILE A 107 10.91 17.33 -24.32
C ILE A 107 11.66 18.59 -23.87
N TRP A 108 11.80 18.81 -22.56
CA TRP A 108 12.57 19.94 -22.02
C TRP A 108 14.06 19.84 -22.35
N VAL A 109 14.65 18.66 -22.15
CA VAL A 109 16.07 18.42 -22.47
C VAL A 109 16.33 18.74 -23.94
N ILE A 110 15.48 18.27 -24.85
CA ILE A 110 15.66 18.54 -26.28
C ILE A 110 15.52 20.00 -26.64
N ASN A 111 14.57 20.71 -26.02
CA ASN A 111 14.40 22.13 -26.28
C ASN A 111 15.65 22.93 -25.92
N ILE A 112 16.34 22.54 -24.84
CA ILE A 112 17.59 23.18 -24.42
C ILE A 112 18.72 22.85 -25.41
N PHE A 113 18.81 21.60 -25.87
CA PHE A 113 19.90 21.14 -26.73
C PHE A 113 19.62 21.22 -28.24
N SER A 114 18.47 21.75 -28.66
CA SER A 114 18.00 21.73 -30.06
C SER A 114 18.11 20.35 -30.72
N GLY A 115 17.78 19.30 -29.96
CA GLY A 115 17.99 17.90 -30.36
C GLY A 115 16.98 17.33 -31.36
N SER A 116 17.32 16.17 -31.94
CA SER A 116 16.43 15.40 -32.82
C SER A 116 15.48 14.47 -32.04
N TYR A 117 14.50 13.86 -32.73
CA TYR A 117 13.63 12.84 -32.15
C TYR A 117 14.38 11.56 -31.71
N ILE A 118 15.56 11.30 -32.26
CA ILE A 118 16.41 10.22 -31.77
C ILE A 118 16.93 10.57 -30.37
N LEU A 119 17.41 11.80 -30.18
CA LEU A 119 17.82 12.28 -28.85
C LEU A 119 16.66 12.21 -27.85
N TYR A 120 15.42 12.51 -28.28
CA TYR A 120 14.22 12.39 -27.45
C TYR A 120 14.08 11.02 -26.84
N ASN A 121 14.12 10.02 -27.71
CA ASN A 121 13.91 8.63 -27.33
C ASN A 121 15.05 8.13 -26.44
N VAL A 122 16.30 8.50 -26.74
CA VAL A 122 17.45 8.19 -25.89
C VAL A 122 17.31 8.83 -24.50
N THR A 123 16.94 10.11 -24.42
CA THR A 123 16.72 10.80 -23.14
C THR A 123 15.60 10.13 -22.34
N ARG A 124 14.51 9.69 -22.97
CA ARG A 124 13.43 8.96 -22.27
C ARG A 124 13.92 7.65 -21.67
N VAL A 125 14.71 6.87 -22.41
CA VAL A 125 15.28 5.62 -21.89
C VAL A 125 16.23 5.90 -20.72
N LEU A 126 17.08 6.92 -20.85
CA LEU A 126 17.99 7.34 -19.78
C LEU A 126 17.28 7.82 -18.52
N LEU A 127 16.15 8.53 -18.67
CA LEU A 127 15.30 8.95 -17.54
C LEU A 127 14.50 7.78 -16.95
N PHE A 128 14.07 6.84 -17.78
CA PHE A 128 13.29 5.69 -17.36
C PHE A 128 14.06 4.77 -16.41
N ILE A 129 15.33 4.49 -16.70
CA ILE A 129 16.16 3.58 -15.89
C ILE A 129 16.20 3.97 -14.39
N PRO A 130 16.60 5.19 -13.99
CA PRO A 130 16.62 5.58 -12.59
C PRO A 130 15.21 5.66 -11.99
N THR A 131 14.21 6.14 -12.76
CA THR A 131 12.81 6.16 -12.31
C THR A 131 12.30 4.75 -12.00
N PHE A 132 12.60 3.78 -12.86
CA PHE A 132 12.23 2.38 -12.68
C PHE A 132 12.91 1.78 -11.44
N ILE A 133 14.21 2.03 -11.24
CA ILE A 133 14.94 1.58 -10.04
C ILE A 133 14.28 2.14 -8.76
N ILE A 134 13.94 3.44 -8.74
CA ILE A 134 13.28 4.07 -7.58
C ILE A 134 11.91 3.44 -7.34
N ILE A 135 11.11 3.25 -8.39
CA ILE A 135 9.78 2.65 -8.29
C ILE A 135 9.91 1.22 -7.75
N HIS A 136 10.79 0.41 -8.34
CA HIS A 136 10.94 -1.01 -8.00
C HIS A 136 11.42 -1.23 -6.57
N PHE A 137 12.45 -0.50 -6.12
CA PHE A 137 13.04 -0.73 -4.80
C PHE A 137 12.33 0.00 -3.66
N LYS A 138 11.85 1.23 -3.87
CA LYS A 138 11.28 2.06 -2.78
C LYS A 138 9.77 2.08 -2.76
N ILE A 139 9.12 2.17 -3.92
CA ILE A 139 7.68 2.45 -4.01
C ILE A 139 6.88 1.15 -4.08
N ARG A 140 7.33 0.16 -4.87
CA ARG A 140 6.61 -1.08 -5.15
C ARG A 140 6.16 -1.80 -3.88
N ARG A 141 7.05 -2.00 -2.92
CA ARG A 141 6.71 -2.74 -1.68
C ARG A 141 5.62 -2.02 -0.88
N LYS A 142 5.75 -0.71 -0.70
CA LYS A 142 4.77 0.12 0.01
C LYS A 142 3.44 0.15 -0.74
N TYR A 143 3.50 0.29 -2.06
CA TYR A 143 2.33 0.30 -2.93
C TYR A 143 1.55 -1.02 -2.89
N GLN A 144 2.24 -2.16 -2.98
CA GLN A 144 1.61 -3.47 -2.91
C GLN A 144 1.09 -3.82 -1.50
N MET A 145 1.68 -3.26 -0.45
CA MET A 145 1.14 -3.34 0.92
C MET A 145 -0.16 -2.54 1.02
N LEU A 146 -0.15 -1.29 0.56
CA LEU A 146 -1.34 -0.43 0.47
C LEU A 146 -2.47 -1.10 -0.32
N GLN A 147 -2.18 -1.69 -1.49
CA GLN A 147 -3.17 -2.42 -2.29
C GLN A 147 -3.81 -3.62 -1.58
N ARG A 148 -3.11 -4.24 -0.63
CA ARG A 148 -3.59 -5.39 0.14
C ARG A 148 -4.42 -4.95 1.34
N GLU A 149 -3.98 -3.92 2.06
CA GLU A 149 -4.66 -3.43 3.26
C GLU A 149 -5.92 -2.63 2.93
N LEU A 150 -5.88 -1.83 1.87
CA LEU A 150 -7.00 -1.00 1.46
C LEU A 150 -7.84 -1.70 0.39
N SER A 151 -9.05 -2.15 0.74
CA SER A 151 -9.95 -2.84 -0.19
C SER A 151 -10.86 -1.90 -1.00
N LYS A 152 -11.14 -0.69 -0.50
CA LYS A 152 -12.09 0.28 -1.09
C LYS A 152 -11.46 1.67 -1.24
N GLY A 153 -12.04 2.53 -2.09
CA GLY A 153 -11.61 3.92 -2.26
C GLY A 153 -10.64 4.17 -3.42
N TRP A 154 -10.13 3.12 -4.08
CA TRP A 154 -9.24 3.21 -5.25
C TRP A 154 -9.81 4.00 -6.43
N GLY A 155 -11.14 4.00 -6.60
CA GLY A 155 -11.80 4.80 -7.63
C GLY A 155 -11.61 6.30 -7.40
N ILE A 156 -11.67 6.75 -6.14
CA ILE A 156 -11.46 8.16 -5.77
C ILE A 156 -10.00 8.55 -6.04
N TYR A 157 -9.05 7.68 -5.68
CA TYR A 157 -7.64 7.90 -6.00
C TYR A 157 -7.38 7.91 -7.52
N GLY A 158 -8.16 7.15 -8.30
CA GLY A 158 -8.13 7.15 -9.77
C GLY A 158 -8.59 8.45 -10.43
N ILE A 159 -9.36 9.30 -9.73
CA ILE A 159 -9.82 10.58 -10.28
C ILE A 159 -8.64 11.50 -10.58
N LEU A 160 -7.62 11.51 -9.72
CA LEU A 160 -6.47 12.41 -9.88
C LEU A 160 -5.70 12.16 -11.20
N PRO A 161 -5.22 10.93 -11.50
CA PRO A 161 -4.57 10.68 -12.77
C PRO A 161 -5.54 10.74 -13.97
N MET A 162 -6.85 10.54 -13.79
CA MET A 162 -7.83 10.81 -14.84
C MET A 162 -7.90 12.30 -15.21
N ILE A 163 -7.96 13.19 -14.22
CA ILE A 163 -7.93 14.65 -14.44
C ILE A 163 -6.64 15.03 -15.17
N HIS A 164 -5.52 14.42 -14.80
CA HIS A 164 -4.25 14.64 -15.50
C HIS A 164 -4.32 14.26 -16.98
N ILE A 165 -4.81 13.06 -17.31
CA ILE A 165 -4.94 12.61 -18.70
C ILE A 165 -5.90 13.52 -19.48
N ALA A 166 -7.02 13.93 -18.87
CA ALA A 166 -7.96 14.86 -19.49
C ALA A 166 -7.33 16.24 -19.75
N ALA A 167 -6.56 16.77 -18.80
CA ALA A 167 -5.83 18.03 -18.95
C ALA A 167 -4.78 17.95 -20.07
N MET A 168 -4.04 16.84 -20.16
CA MET A 168 -3.08 16.59 -21.23
C MET A 168 -3.77 16.49 -22.59
N TYR A 169 -4.88 15.76 -22.67
CA TYR A 169 -5.67 15.66 -23.90
C TYR A 169 -6.17 17.03 -24.36
N TYR A 170 -6.71 17.84 -23.45
CA TYR A 170 -7.15 19.21 -23.75
C TYR A 170 -5.99 20.07 -24.27
N GLN A 171 -4.84 19.99 -23.60
CA GLN A 171 -3.63 20.72 -24.01
C GLN A 171 -3.17 20.33 -25.42
N PHE A 172 -3.08 19.03 -25.71
CA PHE A 172 -2.69 18.55 -27.04
C PHE A 172 -3.69 18.94 -28.11
N ASN A 173 -4.98 18.95 -27.81
CA ASN A 173 -6.01 19.35 -28.76
C ASN A 173 -5.96 20.85 -29.06
N ARG A 174 -5.80 21.70 -28.03
CA ARG A 174 -5.85 23.16 -28.14
C ARG A 174 -4.58 23.78 -28.70
N TYR A 175 -3.41 23.28 -28.30
CA TYR A 175 -2.12 23.91 -28.61
C TYR A 175 -1.22 23.06 -29.52
N GLY A 176 -1.57 21.79 -29.74
CA GLY A 176 -0.72 20.83 -30.45
C GLY A 176 0.58 20.51 -29.71
N ILE A 177 1.40 19.61 -30.27
CA ILE A 177 2.80 19.44 -29.84
C ILE A 177 3.65 20.35 -30.71
N SER A 178 3.72 21.62 -30.34
CA SER A 178 4.78 22.49 -30.84
C SER A 178 5.92 22.44 -29.83
N ILE A 179 6.94 21.64 -30.13
CA ILE A 179 8.19 21.58 -29.36
C ILE A 179 8.77 22.99 -29.20
N LYS A 180 8.53 23.90 -30.18
CA LYS A 180 9.05 25.27 -30.18
C LYS A 180 8.21 26.26 -29.37
N ASN A 181 7.00 25.92 -28.95
CA ASN A 181 6.15 26.84 -28.19
C ASN A 181 6.41 26.70 -26.69
N PHE A 182 7.31 27.55 -26.18
CA PHE A 182 7.69 27.59 -24.78
C PHE A 182 6.50 27.76 -23.82
N GLY A 183 5.47 28.51 -24.22
CA GLY A 183 4.26 28.69 -23.41
C GLY A 183 3.52 27.38 -23.18
N THR A 184 3.29 26.60 -24.24
CA THR A 184 2.64 25.29 -24.14
C THR A 184 3.46 24.32 -23.28
N LEU A 185 4.79 24.35 -23.36
CA LEU A 185 5.65 23.53 -22.51
C LEU A 185 5.56 23.93 -21.03
N LEU A 186 5.59 25.22 -20.72
CA LEU A 186 5.44 25.70 -19.35
C LEU A 186 4.10 25.27 -18.74
N TYR A 187 2.98 25.43 -19.46
CA TYR A 187 1.67 25.00 -18.96
C TYR A 187 1.63 23.50 -18.66
N GLY A 188 2.17 22.65 -19.54
CA GLY A 188 2.22 21.21 -19.31
C GLY A 188 3.12 20.83 -18.12
N SER A 189 4.24 21.53 -17.94
CA SER A 189 5.11 21.35 -16.76
C SER A 189 4.38 21.69 -15.46
N ILE A 190 3.64 22.80 -15.44
CA ILE A 190 2.87 23.21 -14.26
C ILE A 190 1.83 22.14 -13.92
N ILE A 191 1.13 21.60 -14.91
CA ILE A 191 0.15 20.53 -14.71
C ILE A 191 0.83 19.27 -14.15
N ILE A 192 1.95 18.83 -14.71
CA ILE A 192 2.69 17.66 -14.21
C ILE A 192 3.18 17.89 -12.78
N LEU A 193 3.77 19.05 -12.51
CA LEU A 193 4.35 19.39 -11.20
C LEU A 193 3.26 19.53 -10.12
N ALA A 194 2.12 20.13 -10.46
CA ALA A 194 0.96 20.19 -9.58
C ALA A 194 0.45 18.78 -9.26
N MET A 195 0.28 17.92 -10.27
CA MET A 195 -0.18 16.54 -10.07
C MET A 195 0.82 15.70 -9.29
N LEU A 196 2.12 15.89 -9.52
CA LEU A 196 3.18 15.23 -8.77
C LEU A 196 3.19 15.67 -7.32
N THR A 197 2.98 16.96 -7.05
CA THR A 197 2.82 17.49 -5.68
C THR A 197 1.63 16.86 -4.97
N VAL A 198 0.47 16.80 -5.63
CA VAL A 198 -0.74 16.18 -5.05
C VAL A 198 -0.49 14.69 -4.79
N PHE A 199 0.17 13.98 -5.71
CA PHE A 199 0.52 12.57 -5.52
C PHE A 199 1.45 12.36 -4.32
N LEU A 200 2.47 13.21 -4.15
CA LEU A 200 3.38 13.16 -2.99
C LEU A 200 2.66 13.46 -1.68
N ILE A 201 1.74 14.43 -1.67
CA ILE A 201 0.89 14.73 -0.51
C ILE A 201 0.04 13.51 -0.13
N PHE A 202 -0.57 12.83 -1.12
CA PHE A 202 -1.34 11.62 -0.86
C PHE A 202 -0.48 10.51 -0.24
N VAL A 203 0.72 10.26 -0.78
CA VAL A 203 1.65 9.28 -0.22
C VAL A 203 2.07 9.66 1.20
N TYR A 204 2.33 10.93 1.45
CA TYR A 204 2.69 11.44 2.78
C TYR A 204 1.56 11.26 3.79
N ILE A 205 0.34 11.69 3.44
CA ILE A 205 -0.85 11.54 4.28
C ILE A 205 -1.10 10.07 4.59
N PHE A 206 -0.98 9.20 3.59
CA PHE A 206 -1.19 7.77 3.79
C PHE A 206 -0.16 7.17 4.79
N ASN A 207 1.13 7.46 4.61
CA ASN A 207 2.15 6.99 5.55
C ASN A 207 1.88 7.49 6.97
N GLN A 208 1.52 8.78 7.12
CA GLN A 208 1.18 9.36 8.41
C GLN A 208 -0.05 8.70 9.06
N LEU A 209 -1.10 8.44 8.30
CA LEU A 209 -2.30 7.75 8.79
C LEU A 209 -2.00 6.31 9.20
N HIS A 210 -1.21 5.60 8.41
CA HIS A 210 -0.82 4.22 8.72
C HIS A 210 0.04 4.17 9.99
N ASP A 211 1.05 5.03 10.10
CA ASP A 211 1.92 5.11 11.28
C ASP A 211 1.11 5.49 12.54
N LYS A 212 0.19 6.45 12.41
CA LYS A 212 -0.72 6.82 13.51
C LYS A 212 -1.63 5.67 13.93
N TYR A 213 -2.18 4.92 12.98
CA TYR A 213 -3.04 3.77 13.27
C TYR A 213 -2.26 2.66 13.98
N LEU A 214 -1.06 2.33 13.51
CA LEU A 214 -0.17 1.37 14.17
C LEU A 214 0.17 1.81 15.60
N LEU A 215 0.49 3.08 15.82
CA LEU A 215 0.76 3.63 17.14
C LEU A 215 -0.46 3.53 18.06
N GLN A 216 -1.65 3.86 17.56
CA GLN A 216 -2.89 3.76 18.34
C GLN A 216 -3.21 2.31 18.72
N GLU A 217 -3.03 1.36 17.81
CA GLU A 217 -3.26 -0.05 18.10
C GLU A 217 -2.24 -0.60 19.11
N GLN A 218 -0.97 -0.21 18.99
CA GLN A 218 0.06 -0.54 19.98
C GLN A 218 -0.30 0.01 21.37
N GLN A 219 -0.73 1.27 21.45
CA GLN A 219 -1.16 1.88 22.71
C GLN A 219 -2.37 1.14 23.31
N ARG A 220 -3.33 0.74 22.47
CA ARG A 220 -4.51 -0.03 22.90
C ARG A 220 -4.11 -1.39 23.47
N ILE A 221 -3.24 -2.12 22.78
CA ILE A 221 -2.73 -3.42 23.24
C ILE A 221 -1.98 -3.26 24.56
N LEU A 222 -1.09 -2.27 24.67
CA LEU A 222 -0.36 -1.97 25.91
C LEU A 222 -1.28 -1.63 27.07
N ALA A 223 -2.34 -0.85 26.84
CA ALA A 223 -3.32 -0.52 27.87
C ALA A 223 -4.07 -1.78 28.36
N ILE A 224 -4.43 -2.68 27.45
CA ILE A 224 -5.07 -3.95 27.78
C ILE A 224 -4.12 -4.84 28.60
N GLN A 225 -2.85 -4.95 28.19
CA GLN A 225 -1.83 -5.72 28.92
C GLN A 225 -1.60 -5.17 30.33
N ASN A 226 -1.51 -3.84 30.48
CA ASN A 226 -1.33 -3.20 31.77
C ASN A 226 -2.53 -3.47 32.70
N LYS A 227 -3.75 -3.38 32.16
CA LYS A 227 -4.97 -3.70 32.90
C LYS A 227 -4.99 -5.17 33.36
N MET A 228 -4.69 -6.12 32.47
CA MET A 228 -4.62 -7.54 32.83
C MET A 228 -3.55 -7.83 33.88
N GLN A 229 -2.38 -7.18 33.80
CA GLN A 229 -1.34 -7.31 34.81
C GLN A 229 -1.79 -6.78 36.16
N LYS A 230 -2.50 -5.66 36.18
CA LYS A 230 -3.05 -5.08 37.42
C LYS A 230 -4.09 -6.01 38.06
N GLU A 231 -5.02 -6.53 37.26
CA GLU A 231 -6.04 -7.49 37.74
C GLU A 231 -5.39 -8.77 38.28
N MET A 232 -4.36 -9.29 37.61
CA MET A 232 -3.61 -10.45 38.11
C MET A 232 -2.88 -10.16 39.42
N PHE A 233 -2.32 -8.96 39.57
CA PHE A 233 -1.68 -8.54 40.81
C PHE A 233 -2.70 -8.42 41.96
N GLU A 234 -3.87 -7.83 41.71
CA GLU A 234 -4.96 -7.72 42.69
C GLU A 234 -5.46 -9.10 43.13
N LEU A 235 -5.64 -10.04 42.20
CA LEU A 235 -6.01 -11.42 42.52
C LEU A 235 -4.93 -12.13 43.35
N GLN A 236 -3.65 -11.98 42.99
CA GLN A 236 -2.55 -12.55 43.76
C GLN A 236 -2.48 -11.96 45.17
N TYR A 237 -2.72 -10.65 45.30
CA TYR A 237 -2.78 -9.98 46.59
C TYR A 237 -3.92 -10.54 47.46
N GLU A 238 -5.12 -10.70 46.90
CA GLU A 238 -6.27 -11.25 47.62
C GLU A 238 -6.04 -12.71 48.06
N VAL A 239 -5.43 -13.53 47.20
CA VAL A 239 -5.05 -14.91 47.53
C VAL A 239 -3.99 -14.94 48.63
N ALA A 240 -2.98 -14.07 48.56
CA ALA A 240 -1.95 -13.96 49.58
C ALA A 240 -2.55 -13.52 50.93
N GLU A 241 -3.48 -12.56 50.92
CA GLU A 241 -4.16 -12.08 52.12
C GLU A 241 -5.03 -13.18 52.76
N LYS A 242 -5.83 -13.89 51.95
CA LYS A 242 -6.62 -15.05 52.40
C LYS A 242 -5.73 -16.15 52.99
N THR A 243 -4.59 -16.41 52.36
CA THR A 243 -3.62 -17.39 52.84
C THR A 243 -2.97 -16.95 54.15
N ASN A 244 -2.62 -15.67 54.29
CA ASN A 244 -2.04 -15.13 55.52
C ASN A 244 -3.03 -15.18 56.70
N ARG A 245 -4.31 -14.81 56.47
CA ARG A 245 -5.38 -14.96 57.46
C ARG A 245 -5.54 -16.42 57.89
N ARG A 246 -5.59 -17.35 56.91
CA ARG A 246 -5.68 -18.79 57.20
C ARG A 246 -4.49 -19.30 58.01
N TRP A 247 -3.27 -18.84 57.74
CA TRP A 247 -2.09 -19.18 58.54
C TRP A 247 -2.16 -18.62 59.96
N HIS A 248 -2.68 -17.41 60.13
CA HIS A 248 -2.90 -16.82 61.44
C HIS A 248 -3.89 -17.63 62.28
N ASP A 249 -5.04 -17.99 61.70
CA ASP A 249 -6.07 -18.80 62.36
C ASP A 249 -5.53 -20.20 62.69
N PHE A 250 -4.78 -20.81 61.76
CA PHE A 250 -4.11 -22.08 61.99
C PHE A 250 -3.13 -22.03 63.16
N ARG A 251 -2.35 -20.94 63.28
CA ARG A 251 -1.46 -20.71 64.43
C ARG A 251 -2.24 -20.62 65.74
N PHE A 252 -3.34 -19.87 65.75
CA PHE A 252 -4.20 -19.75 66.94
C PHE A 252 -4.77 -21.11 67.36
N GLN A 253 -5.34 -21.87 66.41
CA GLN A 253 -5.86 -23.22 66.66
C GLN A 253 -4.77 -24.17 67.17
N SER A 254 -3.59 -24.16 66.54
CA SER A 254 -2.47 -24.99 66.96
C SER A 254 -1.99 -24.66 68.37
N ASN A 255 -1.91 -23.37 68.73
CA ASN A 255 -1.52 -22.95 70.08
C ASN A 255 -2.58 -23.36 71.11
N HIS A 256 -3.87 -23.21 70.79
CA HIS A 256 -4.96 -23.62 71.69
C HIS A 256 -4.96 -25.14 71.92
N LEU A 257 -4.69 -25.93 70.88
CA LEU A 257 -4.54 -27.38 70.99
C LEU A 257 -3.35 -27.77 71.88
N ILE A 258 -2.21 -27.07 71.75
CA ILE A 258 -1.04 -27.29 72.60
C ILE A 258 -1.38 -26.99 74.07
N GLU A 259 -2.05 -25.87 74.36
CA GLU A 259 -2.49 -25.52 75.73
C GLU A 259 -3.43 -26.58 76.34
N LEU A 260 -4.40 -27.11 75.56
CA LEU A 260 -5.30 -28.18 76.00
C LEU A 260 -4.55 -29.49 76.31
N LEU A 261 -3.50 -29.79 75.55
CA LEU A 261 -2.65 -30.97 75.76
C LEU A 261 -1.72 -30.79 76.98
N GLU A 262 -1.18 -29.59 77.20
CA GLU A 262 -0.34 -29.26 78.37
C GLU A 262 -1.12 -29.29 79.68
N MET A 263 -2.41 -28.93 79.66
CA MET A 263 -3.31 -29.05 80.82
C MET A 263 -3.76 -30.49 81.14
N GLY A 264 -3.26 -31.49 80.40
CA GLY A 264 -3.58 -32.91 80.63
C GLY A 264 -4.96 -33.36 80.15
N GLY A 265 -5.67 -32.52 79.39
CA GLY A 265 -7.03 -32.75 78.88
C GLY A 265 -7.07 -33.49 77.55
N THR A 266 -6.51 -34.70 77.47
CA THR A 266 -6.47 -35.50 76.22
C THR A 266 -7.86 -35.80 75.64
N GLN A 267 -8.88 -35.90 76.48
CA GLN A 267 -10.27 -36.15 76.06
C GLN A 267 -10.91 -34.89 75.44
N ALA A 268 -10.64 -33.70 76.00
CA ALA A 268 -11.14 -32.42 75.48
C ALA A 268 -10.45 -32.02 74.16
N ALA A 269 -9.16 -32.33 74.01
CA ALA A 269 -8.43 -32.12 72.76
C ALA A 269 -8.96 -33.02 71.61
N LEU A 270 -9.35 -34.26 71.92
CA LEU A 270 -9.97 -35.19 70.95
C LEU A 270 -11.38 -34.75 70.53
N GLU A 271 -12.15 -34.19 71.45
CA GLU A 271 -13.48 -33.61 71.15
C GLU A 271 -13.37 -32.38 70.25
N TYR A 272 -12.44 -31.47 70.56
CA TYR A 272 -12.17 -30.27 69.77
C TYR A 272 -11.73 -30.58 68.32
N LEU A 273 -10.86 -31.58 68.14
CA LEU A 273 -10.44 -32.04 66.81
C LEU A 273 -11.58 -32.67 66.00
N ASN A 274 -12.43 -33.48 66.64
CA ASN A 274 -13.60 -34.09 65.99
C ASN A 274 -14.65 -33.05 65.56
N GLU A 275 -14.84 -32.00 66.35
CA GLU A 275 -15.78 -30.91 66.05
C GLU A 275 -15.26 -30.04 64.89
N HIS A 276 -13.97 -29.73 64.86
CA HIS A 276 -13.35 -29.03 63.73
C HIS A 276 -13.30 -29.87 62.44
N GLN A 277 -13.05 -31.18 62.52
CA GLN A 277 -13.05 -32.05 61.35
C GLN A 277 -14.44 -32.16 60.69
N LYS A 278 -15.51 -32.22 61.47
CA LYS A 278 -16.90 -32.19 60.95
C LYS A 278 -17.27 -30.85 60.32
N SER A 279 -16.75 -29.75 60.83
CA SER A 279 -16.97 -28.40 60.28
C SER A 279 -16.25 -28.19 58.93
N ASP A 280 -15.03 -28.70 58.79
CA ASP A 280 -14.20 -28.55 57.58
C ASP A 280 -14.70 -29.45 56.42
N GLU A 281 -15.30 -30.61 56.73
CA GLU A 281 -15.99 -31.47 55.75
C GLU A 281 -17.31 -30.84 55.25
N GLY A 282 -18.05 -30.12 56.10
CA GLY A 282 -19.26 -29.39 55.69
C GLY A 282 -18.99 -28.21 54.74
N SER A 283 -17.85 -27.53 54.88
CA SER A 283 -17.42 -26.40 54.04
C SER A 283 -17.09 -26.82 52.59
N LYS A 284 -16.49 -28.01 52.41
CA LYS A 284 -16.17 -28.56 51.06
C LYS A 284 -17.40 -28.90 50.22
N ILE A 285 -18.57 -29.10 50.82
CA ILE A 285 -19.80 -29.49 50.11
C ILE A 285 -20.52 -28.27 49.50
N VAL A 286 -20.20 -27.04 49.94
CA VAL A 286 -20.87 -25.80 49.48
C VAL A 286 -20.10 -25.10 48.34
N THR A 287 -18.91 -25.56 47.97
CA THR A 287 -18.06 -24.94 46.94
C THR A 287 -17.88 -25.76 45.65
N MET A 288 -18.70 -26.81 45.45
CA MET A 288 -18.80 -27.53 44.15
C MET A 288 -19.96 -27.01 43.31
#